data_AF-A0A0B2ANN1-F1
#
_entry.id   AF-A0A0B2ANN1-F1
#
_cell.length_a   1.000
_cell.length_b   1.000
_cell.length_c   1.000
_cell.angle_alpha   90.00
_cell.angle_beta   90.00
_cell.angle_gamma   90.00
#
_symmetry.space_group_name_H-M   'P 1'
#
loop_
_entity.id
_entity.type
_entity.pdbx_description
1 polymer ?
#
loop_
_entity_poly.entity_id
_entity_poly.type
_entity_poly.pdbx_seq_one_letter_code
_entity_poly.pdbx_strand_id
1 'polypeptide(L)' 'LNARYRRAVRARGHFPNDAAALKCLYLVTRSLDPTGRGRARWATRWKPALNAFAIAFEGRIN' A
#
# COMPACT_ATOMS: atom_id res chain seq x y z
N LEU A 1 1.41 -2.00 8.62
CA LEU A 1 2.43 -1.93 7.54
C LEU A 1 3.86 -1.92 8.09
N ASN A 2 4.25 -0.90 8.87
CA ASN A 2 5.61 -0.71 9.38
C ASN A 2 6.20 -1.93 10.14
N ALA A 3 5.37 -2.66 10.90
CA ALA A 3 5.82 -3.89 11.57
C ALA A 3 6.28 -4.99 10.60
N ARG A 4 5.63 -5.12 9.43
CA ARG A 4 6.01 -6.10 8.39
C ARG A 4 7.33 -5.70 7.72
N TYR A 5 7.51 -4.42 7.44
CA TYR A 5 8.80 -3.90 6.94
C TYR A 5 9.93 -4.16 7.93
N ARG A 6 9.75 -3.80 9.21
CA ARG A 6 10.76 -4.05 10.25
C ARG A 6 11.09 -5.53 10.39
N ARG A 7 10.08 -6.42 10.31
CA ARG A 7 10.32 -7.88 10.31
C ARG A 7 11.15 -8.31 9.10
N ALA A 8 10.82 -7.86 7.90
CA ALA A 8 11.55 -8.22 6.67
C ALA A 8 12.98 -7.70 6.63
N VAL A 9 13.21 -6.48 7.15
CA VAL A 9 14.55 -5.89 7.28
C VAL A 9 15.38 -6.67 8.30
N ARG A 10 14.83 -6.95 9.49
CA ARG A 10 15.53 -7.75 10.53
C ARG A 10 15.88 -9.16 10.06
N ALA A 11 15.00 -9.79 9.28
CA ALA A 11 15.25 -11.12 8.73
C ALA A 11 16.35 -11.14 7.65
N ARG A 12 16.56 -10.03 6.93
CA ARG A 12 17.60 -9.92 5.91
C ARG A 12 18.94 -9.41 6.44
N GLY A 13 18.95 -8.56 7.46
CA GLY A 13 20.18 -7.98 8.03
C GLY A 13 20.76 -6.89 7.13
N HIS A 14 22.06 -6.99 6.81
CA HIS A 14 22.76 -6.03 5.96
C HIS A 14 22.32 -6.15 4.49
N PHE A 15 22.22 -5.01 3.80
CA PHE A 15 21.93 -4.94 2.37
C PHE A 15 23.17 -4.49 1.60
N PRO A 16 23.49 -5.10 0.45
CA PRO A 16 24.67 -4.77 -0.33
C PRO A 16 24.58 -3.40 -1.03
N ASN A 17 23.37 -2.86 -1.21
CA ASN A 17 23.10 -1.52 -1.75
C ASN A 17 21.64 -1.12 -1.49
N ASP A 18 21.32 0.14 -1.78
CA ASP A 18 19.97 0.71 -1.59
C ASP A 18 18.92 0.07 -2.50
N ALA A 19 19.29 -0.33 -3.72
CA ALA A 19 18.37 -1.00 -4.64
C ALA A 19 17.89 -2.35 -4.09
N ALA A 20 18.75 -3.11 -3.41
CA ALA A 20 18.41 -4.37 -2.75
C ALA A 20 17.47 -4.13 -1.55
N ALA A 21 17.71 -3.07 -0.78
CA ALA A 21 16.83 -2.67 0.33
C ALA A 21 15.44 -2.25 -0.20
N LEU A 22 15.39 -1.45 -1.26
CA LEU A 22 14.15 -1.05 -1.93
C LEU A 22 13.39 -2.24 -2.50
N LYS A 23 14.07 -3.18 -3.17
CA LYS A 23 13.45 -4.42 -3.67
C LYS A 23 12.85 -5.23 -2.54
N CYS A 24 13.52 -5.32 -1.39
CA CYS A 24 13.00 -5.95 -0.19
C CYS A 24 11.66 -5.33 0.25
N LEU A 25 11.61 -4.01 0.39
CA LEU A 25 10.40 -3.29 0.82
C LEU A 25 9.28 -3.37 -0.23
N TYR A 26 9.63 -3.29 -1.51
CA TYR A 26 8.69 -3.46 -2.62
C TYR A 26 7.96 -4.80 -2.54
N LEU A 27 8.71 -5.90 -2.35
CA LEU A 27 8.12 -7.24 -2.26
C LEU A 27 7.22 -7.39 -1.02
N VAL A 28 7.60 -6.81 0.12
CA VAL A 28 6.74 -6.80 1.31
C VAL A 28 5.43 -6.06 1.02
N THR A 29 5.51 -4.91 0.34
CA THR A 29 4.33 -4.11 -0.06
C THR A 29 3.42 -4.91 -0.98
N ARG A 30 3.97 -5.57 -2.00
CA ARG A 30 3.21 -6.41 -2.94
C ARG A 30 2.55 -7.60 -2.25
N SER A 31 3.19 -8.17 -1.23
CA SER A 31 2.65 -9.29 -0.44
C SER A 31 1.49 -8.91 0.51
N LEU A 32 1.12 -7.62 0.61
CA LEU A 32 0.03 -7.19 1.48
C LEU A 32 -1.35 -7.64 0.97
N ASP A 33 -1.53 -7.60 -0.35
CA ASP A 33 -2.78 -7.99 -1.01
C ASP A 33 -2.45 -8.70 -2.34
N PRO A 34 -1.89 -9.92 -2.29
CA PRO A 34 -1.41 -10.62 -3.49
C PRO A 34 -2.54 -10.96 -4.45
N THR A 35 -3.80 -10.96 -3.98
CA THR A 35 -4.99 -11.29 -4.78
C THR A 35 -5.79 -10.05 -5.20
N GLY A 36 -5.45 -8.85 -4.72
CA GLY A 36 -6.20 -7.62 -4.98
C GLY A 36 -7.60 -7.56 -4.33
N ARG A 37 -8.00 -8.58 -3.56
CA ARG A 37 -9.33 -8.67 -2.94
C ARG A 37 -9.51 -7.63 -1.83
N GLY A 38 -8.42 -7.29 -1.13
CA GLY A 38 -8.43 -6.21 -0.14
C GLY A 38 -8.74 -4.87 -0.79
N ARG A 39 -8.07 -4.56 -1.91
CA ARG A 39 -8.30 -3.35 -2.70
C ARG A 39 -9.75 -3.27 -3.19
N ALA A 40 -10.27 -4.35 -3.78
CA ALA A 40 -11.65 -4.38 -4.30
C ALA A 40 -12.67 -4.12 -3.18
N ARG A 41 -12.54 -4.80 -2.03
CA ARG A 41 -13.39 -4.57 -0.87
C ARG A 41 -13.31 -3.14 -0.36
N TRP A 42 -12.11 -2.56 -0.34
CA TRP A 42 -11.93 -1.19 0.13
C TRP A 42 -12.57 -0.17 -0.82
N ALA A 43 -12.40 -0.32 -2.13
CA ALA A 43 -13.02 0.57 -3.11
C ALA A 43 -14.54 0.63 -2.95
N THR A 44 -15.19 -0.53 -2.74
CA THR A 44 -16.64 -0.57 -2.47
C THR A 44 -17.02 0.16 -1.18
N ARG A 45 -16.28 -0.07 -0.08
CA ARG A 45 -16.59 0.55 1.21
C ARG A 45 -16.33 2.07 1.22
N TRP A 46 -15.41 2.58 0.40
CA TRP A 46 -15.12 4.03 0.31
C TRP A 46 -16.06 4.81 -0.62
N LYS A 47 -16.91 4.14 -1.40
CA LYS A 47 -17.76 4.80 -2.41
C LYS A 47 -18.63 5.94 -1.86
N PRO A 48 -19.27 5.84 -0.67
CA PRO A 48 -20.03 6.97 -0.11
C PRO A 48 -19.15 8.18 0.23
N ALA A 49 -17.96 7.96 0.79
CA ALA A 49 -17.03 9.03 1.12
C ALA A 49 -16.46 9.69 -0.14
N LEU A 50 -16.18 8.91 -1.19
CA LEU A 50 -15.76 9.44 -2.49
C LEU A 50 -16.83 10.34 -3.12
N ASN A 51 -18.11 9.97 -3.03
CA ASN A 51 -19.21 10.82 -3.50
C ASN A 51 -19.27 12.14 -2.72
N ALA A 52 -19.10 12.09 -1.39
CA ALA A 52 -19.05 13.30 -0.56
C ALA A 52 -17.85 14.20 -0.92
N PHE A 53 -16.68 13.61 -1.20
CA PHE A 53 -15.51 14.35 -1.64
C PHE A 53 -15.68 14.95 -3.04
N ALA A 54 -16.35 14.27 -3.97
CA ALA A 54 -16.65 14.82 -5.29
C ALA A 54 -17.49 16.11 -5.21
N ILE A 55 -18.40 16.19 -4.23
CA ILE A 55 -19.19 17.41 -3.96
C ILE A 55 -18.32 18.48 -3.27
N ALA A 56 -17.61 18.10 -2.20
CA ALA A 56 -16.83 19.05 -1.41
C ALA A 56 -15.62 19.65 -2.16
N PHE A 57 -15.08 18.90 -3.13
CA PHE A 57 -13.90 19.27 -3.93
C PHE A 57 -14.21 19.16 -5.42
N GLU A 58 -15.27 19.85 -5.85
CA GLU A 58 -15.70 19.89 -7.25
C GLU A 58 -14.53 20.23 -8.21
N GLY A 59 -14.44 19.52 -9.32
CA GLY A 59 -13.39 19.71 -10.34
C GLY A 59 -11.98 19.20 -9.97
N ARG A 60 -11.80 18.61 -8.78
CA ARG A 60 -10.52 18.01 -8.34
C ARG A 60 -10.51 16.48 -8.34
N ILE A 61 -11.69 15.88 -8.17
CA ILE A 61 -11.86 14.43 -7.97
C ILE A 61 -12.85 13.93 -9.02
N ASN A 62 -12.41 13.87 -10.27
CA ASN A 62 -13.05 13.18 -11.39
C ASN A 62 -11.96 12.65 -12.32
#